data_AF-A0A177DDT3-F1
#
_entry.id   AF-A0A177DDT3-F1
#
_cell.length_a   1.000
_cell.length_b   1.000
_cell.length_c   1.000
_cell.angle_alpha   90.00
_cell.angle_beta   90.00
_cell.angle_gamma   90.00
#
_symmetry.space_group_name_H-M   'P 1'
#
loop_
_entity.id
_entity.type
_entity.pdbx_description
1 polymer ?
#
loop_
_entity_poly.entity_id
_entity_poly.type
_entity_poly.pdbx_seq_one_letter_code
_entity_poly.pdbx_strand_id
1 'polypeptide(L)'
;MATMEMHSLGSRSLNHASADTEAEYDRLRDLARQEAAKRSSCFDRAHQAYESGDGARAHELSEEGKAHAAKMNQYNNQARDYIFRENNAEGRVAGDTIDLHGLFVEEAEDVLEERIRVARQRGESHLHVIVGKGNHSRNHVQKIKPRVEQVCRELGLQYRTEENEGRIFVNLQGGDVHEMPPPPQAPSYGGYPGQHGGQHGGQHHGGQPQHGGQQHGGQQHHGQQQDNNDEIEQMVKKGLPKLLKMLKCCTVM
;
A
#
# COMPACT_ATOMS: atom_id res chain seq x y z
N MET A 1 36.46 -12.08 -3.50
CA MET A 1 35.11 -12.27 -4.05
C MET A 1 34.21 -12.65 -2.89
N ALA A 2 33.40 -11.70 -2.39
CA ALA A 2 32.55 -11.93 -1.23
C ALA A 2 31.16 -12.39 -1.72
N THR A 3 30.79 -13.60 -1.34
CA THR A 3 29.46 -14.18 -1.57
C THR A 3 28.47 -13.52 -0.62
N MET A 4 27.52 -12.75 -1.16
CA MET A 4 26.40 -12.21 -0.38
C MET A 4 25.39 -13.32 -0.13
N GLU A 5 25.25 -13.72 1.14
CA GLU A 5 24.18 -14.58 1.64
C GLU A 5 22.82 -13.91 1.41
N MET A 6 22.00 -14.54 0.58
CA MET A 6 20.58 -14.20 0.44
C MET A 6 19.83 -14.74 1.67
N HIS A 7 19.59 -13.87 2.64
CA HIS A 7 18.69 -14.17 3.76
C HIS A 7 17.27 -14.31 3.21
N SER A 8 16.89 -15.56 2.91
CA SER A 8 15.53 -16.01 2.64
C SER A 8 14.68 -15.78 3.88
N LEU A 9 13.83 -14.77 3.84
CA LEU A 9 12.83 -14.51 4.87
C LEU A 9 11.58 -15.37 4.58
N GLY A 10 11.50 -16.47 5.33
CA GLY A 10 10.27 -17.10 5.85
C GLY A 10 8.96 -17.00 5.06
N SER A 11 8.72 -18.02 4.24
CA SER A 11 7.49 -18.83 4.16
C SER A 11 6.12 -18.23 4.53
N ARG A 12 5.29 -18.08 3.47
CA ARG A 12 3.82 -18.26 3.36
C ARG A 12 2.91 -17.30 4.15
N SER A 13 2.24 -16.39 3.42
CA SER A 13 0.78 -16.46 3.15
C SER A 13 0.27 -15.17 2.49
N LEU A 14 0.39 -15.06 1.16
CA LEU A 14 -0.71 -14.54 0.36
C LEU A 14 -1.68 -15.70 0.19
N ASN A 15 -2.96 -15.53 0.54
CA ASN A 15 -3.88 -16.67 0.62
C ASN A 15 -4.01 -17.45 -0.70
N HIS A 16 -3.62 -16.89 -1.86
CA HIS A 16 -3.61 -17.64 -3.12
C HIS A 16 -2.59 -17.23 -4.21
N ALA A 17 -1.64 -16.31 -3.97
CA ALA A 17 -0.71 -15.86 -5.03
C ALA A 17 0.38 -16.91 -5.32
N SER A 18 0.78 -17.04 -6.59
CA SER A 18 1.91 -17.90 -6.95
C SER A 18 3.23 -17.27 -6.47
N ALA A 19 4.27 -18.08 -6.24
CA ALA A 19 5.60 -17.55 -5.90
C ALA A 19 6.12 -16.56 -6.96
N ASP A 20 5.73 -16.74 -8.23
CA ASP A 20 6.07 -15.84 -9.33
C ASP A 20 5.36 -14.47 -9.21
N THR A 21 4.11 -14.48 -8.72
CA THR A 21 3.34 -13.26 -8.43
C THR A 21 4.01 -12.41 -7.35
N GLU A 22 4.44 -13.04 -6.26
CA GLU A 22 5.13 -12.37 -5.16
C GLU A 22 6.46 -11.76 -5.64
N ALA A 23 7.23 -12.53 -6.42
CA ALA A 23 8.52 -12.08 -6.93
C ALA A 23 8.43 -10.87 -7.87
N GLU A 24 7.46 -10.84 -8.79
CA GLU A 24 7.30 -9.69 -9.70
C GLU A 24 6.77 -8.45 -8.96
N TYR A 25 5.83 -8.63 -8.02
CA TYR A 25 5.37 -7.53 -7.16
C TYR A 25 6.53 -6.90 -6.37
N ASP A 26 7.34 -7.74 -5.70
CA ASP A 26 8.47 -7.26 -4.90
C ASP A 26 9.51 -6.58 -5.77
N ARG A 27 9.81 -7.11 -6.95
CA ARG A 27 10.71 -6.49 -7.92
C ARG A 27 10.23 -5.09 -8.32
N LEU A 28 8.94 -4.93 -8.64
CA LEU A 28 8.39 -3.63 -9.02
C LEU A 28 8.45 -2.63 -7.85
N ARG A 29 8.11 -3.06 -6.64
CA ARG A 29 8.23 -2.22 -5.44
C ARG A 29 9.69 -1.87 -5.13
N ASP A 30 10.64 -2.76 -5.38
CA ASP A 30 12.07 -2.50 -5.23
C ASP A 30 12.59 -1.49 -6.24
N LEU A 31 12.16 -1.56 -7.49
CA LEU A 31 12.49 -0.54 -8.49
C LEU A 31 11.95 0.83 -8.09
N ALA A 32 10.71 0.89 -7.58
CA ALA A 32 10.15 2.13 -7.04
C ALA A 32 10.99 2.67 -5.85
N ARG A 33 11.40 1.82 -4.91
CA ARG A 33 12.26 2.19 -3.78
C ARG A 33 13.61 2.74 -4.24
N GLN A 34 14.23 2.14 -5.25
CA GLN A 34 15.50 2.62 -5.81
C GLN A 34 15.36 4.00 -6.46
N GLU A 35 14.30 4.24 -7.23
CA GLU A 35 14.03 5.55 -7.82
C GLU A 35 13.69 6.59 -6.75
N ALA A 36 13.00 6.20 -5.67
CA ALA A 36 12.75 7.06 -4.51
C ALA A 36 14.05 7.51 -3.84
N ALA A 37 15.02 6.61 -3.66
CA ALA A 37 16.33 6.95 -3.08
C ALA A 37 17.10 7.95 -3.97
N LYS A 38 17.07 7.76 -5.29
CA LYS A 38 17.67 8.71 -6.25
C LYS A 38 16.98 10.06 -6.23
N ARG A 39 15.64 10.08 -6.20
CA ARG A 39 14.82 11.31 -6.04
C ARG A 39 15.26 12.09 -4.81
N SER A 40 15.30 11.45 -3.63
CA SER A 40 15.70 12.12 -2.39
C SER A 40 17.11 12.69 -2.49
N SER A 41 18.08 11.91 -3.00
CA SER A 41 19.45 12.40 -3.21
C SER A 41 19.52 13.61 -4.14
N CYS A 42 18.73 13.64 -5.21
CA CYS A 42 18.68 14.78 -6.12
C CYS A 42 18.14 16.03 -5.43
N PHE A 43 17.06 15.91 -4.64
CA PHE A 43 16.50 17.06 -3.93
C PHE A 43 17.39 17.57 -2.80
N ASP A 44 18.05 16.68 -2.05
CA ASP A 44 19.04 17.07 -1.04
C ASP A 44 20.18 17.90 -1.68
N ARG A 45 20.69 17.43 -2.82
CA ARG A 45 21.75 18.13 -3.57
C ARG A 45 21.25 19.43 -4.21
N ALA A 46 20.01 19.45 -4.71
CA ALA A 46 19.38 20.65 -5.26
C ALA A 46 19.25 21.73 -4.19
N HIS A 47 18.87 21.33 -2.97
CA HIS A 47 18.77 22.23 -1.82
C HIS A 47 20.14 22.81 -1.46
N GLN A 48 21.18 21.98 -1.33
CA GLN A 48 22.55 22.44 -1.07
C GLN A 48 23.07 23.41 -2.14
N ALA A 49 22.79 23.13 -3.43
CA ALA A 49 23.16 24.02 -4.53
C ALA A 49 22.42 25.37 -4.47
N TYR A 50 21.16 25.37 -4.03
CA TYR A 50 20.40 26.59 -3.84
C TYR A 50 20.97 27.43 -2.68
N GLU A 51 21.29 26.79 -1.55
CA GLU A 51 21.89 27.46 -0.38
C GLU A 51 23.27 28.06 -0.68
N SER A 52 24.03 27.47 -1.61
CA SER A 52 25.32 28.01 -2.06
C SER A 52 25.20 29.08 -3.15
N GLY A 53 23.99 29.42 -3.59
CA GLY A 53 23.72 30.43 -4.61
C GLY A 53 23.84 29.92 -6.06
N ASP A 54 24.09 28.63 -6.27
CA ASP A 54 24.13 28.00 -7.60
C ASP A 54 22.72 27.58 -8.04
N GLY A 55 21.92 28.57 -8.44
CA GLY A 55 20.56 28.36 -8.89
C GLY A 55 20.45 27.49 -10.16
N ALA A 56 21.43 27.56 -11.06
CA ALA A 56 21.42 26.75 -12.28
C ALA A 56 21.56 25.27 -11.93
N ARG A 57 22.53 24.93 -11.08
CA ARG A 57 22.73 23.56 -10.60
C ARG A 57 21.55 23.05 -9.78
N ALA A 58 20.98 23.90 -8.94
CA ALA A 58 19.78 23.57 -8.16
C ALA A 58 18.60 23.21 -9.08
N HIS A 59 18.42 23.95 -10.18
CA HIS A 59 17.38 23.67 -11.15
C HIS A 59 17.61 22.33 -11.87
N GLU A 60 18.81 22.08 -12.39
CA GLU A 60 19.16 20.81 -13.05
C GLU A 60 18.86 19.59 -12.15
N LEU A 61 19.31 19.65 -10.89
CA LEU A 61 19.10 18.57 -9.91
C LEU A 61 17.62 18.41 -9.55
N SER A 62 16.86 19.50 -9.51
CA SER A 62 15.41 19.44 -9.29
C SER A 62 14.68 18.75 -10.45
N GLU A 63 15.05 19.05 -11.70
CA GLU A 63 14.47 18.37 -12.87
C GLU A 63 14.87 16.89 -12.91
N GLU A 64 16.10 16.54 -12.55
CA GLU A 64 16.53 15.14 -12.39
C GLU A 64 15.73 14.42 -11.29
N GLY A 65 15.51 15.07 -10.14
CA GLY A 65 14.68 14.56 -9.05
C GLY A 65 13.24 14.30 -9.48
N LYS A 66 12.64 15.18 -10.29
CA LYS A 66 11.30 14.99 -10.87
C LYS A 66 11.26 13.81 -11.84
N ALA A 67 12.28 13.62 -12.65
CA ALA A 67 12.37 12.46 -13.55
C ALA A 67 12.41 11.14 -12.76
N HIS A 68 13.13 11.10 -11.65
CA HIS A 68 13.12 9.96 -10.73
C HIS A 68 11.76 9.78 -10.02
N ALA A 69 11.10 10.86 -9.62
CA ALA A 69 9.75 10.80 -9.06
C ALA A 69 8.74 10.21 -10.06
N ALA A 70 8.81 10.60 -11.33
CA ALA A 70 7.95 10.06 -12.38
C ALA A 70 8.16 8.54 -12.57
N LYS A 71 9.42 8.08 -12.58
CA LYS A 71 9.76 6.64 -12.69
C LYS A 71 9.32 5.86 -11.44
N MET A 72 9.52 6.41 -10.25
CA MET A 72 9.03 5.83 -9.00
C MET A 72 7.52 5.60 -9.07
N ASN A 73 6.76 6.62 -9.48
CA ASN A 73 5.31 6.53 -9.64
C ASN A 73 4.91 5.49 -10.69
N GLN A 74 5.62 5.43 -11.82
CA GLN A 74 5.40 4.42 -12.85
C GLN A 74 5.54 2.99 -12.29
N TYR A 75 6.61 2.70 -11.55
CA TYR A 75 6.83 1.37 -10.96
C TYR A 75 5.81 1.05 -9.86
N ASN A 76 5.43 2.02 -9.02
CA ASN A 76 4.37 1.83 -8.04
C ASN A 76 3.03 1.52 -8.70
N ASN A 77 2.66 2.23 -9.76
CA ASN A 77 1.44 1.97 -10.53
C ASN A 77 1.47 0.57 -11.16
N GLN A 78 2.60 0.17 -11.72
CA GLN A 78 2.77 -1.18 -12.26
C GLN A 78 2.59 -2.25 -11.17
N ALA A 79 3.19 -2.06 -9.99
CA ALA A 79 3.05 -2.98 -8.86
C ALA A 79 1.58 -3.08 -8.39
N ARG A 80 0.92 -1.92 -8.22
CA ARG A 80 -0.49 -1.80 -7.85
C ARG A 80 -1.39 -2.55 -8.82
N ASP A 81 -1.26 -2.25 -10.11
CA ASP A 81 -2.13 -2.83 -11.15
C ASP A 81 -1.87 -4.33 -11.32
N TYR A 82 -0.62 -4.77 -11.13
CA TYR A 82 -0.26 -6.18 -11.17
C TYR A 82 -0.92 -6.95 -10.03
N ILE A 83 -0.65 -6.59 -8.78
CA ILE A 83 -1.16 -7.34 -7.62
C ILE A 83 -2.69 -7.28 -7.54
N PHE A 84 -3.29 -6.13 -7.83
CA PHE A 84 -4.74 -5.98 -7.84
C PHE A 84 -5.39 -6.93 -8.85
N ARG A 85 -4.85 -7.01 -10.07
CA ARG A 85 -5.37 -7.90 -11.12
C ARG A 85 -5.24 -9.36 -10.73
N GLU A 86 -4.09 -9.77 -10.21
CA GLU A 86 -3.85 -11.17 -9.82
C GLU A 86 -4.76 -11.62 -8.65
N ASN A 87 -5.03 -10.70 -7.72
CA ASN A 87 -5.89 -10.97 -6.58
C ASN A 87 -7.38 -11.02 -6.95
N ASN A 88 -7.79 -10.18 -7.90
CA ASN A 88 -9.19 -10.04 -8.32
C ASN A 88 -9.47 -10.70 -9.69
N ALA A 89 -8.60 -11.58 -10.17
CA ALA A 89 -8.84 -12.31 -11.41
C ALA A 89 -10.09 -13.19 -11.31
N GLU A 90 -10.68 -13.51 -12.46
CA GLU A 90 -11.90 -14.32 -12.51
C GLU A 90 -11.73 -15.65 -11.76
N GLY A 91 -12.67 -15.97 -10.88
CA GLY A 91 -12.64 -17.17 -10.05
C GLY A 91 -11.76 -17.09 -8.79
N ARG A 92 -11.06 -15.98 -8.55
CA ARG A 92 -10.22 -15.79 -7.35
C ARG A 92 -11.01 -15.32 -6.13
N VAL A 93 -11.94 -14.40 -6.37
CA VAL A 93 -12.85 -13.84 -5.37
C VAL A 93 -14.27 -13.89 -5.90
N ALA A 94 -15.25 -13.90 -5.00
CA ALA A 94 -16.65 -13.80 -5.37
C ALA A 94 -16.98 -12.41 -5.96
N GLY A 95 -18.05 -12.29 -6.74
CA GLY A 95 -18.39 -11.04 -7.43
C GLY A 95 -18.74 -9.87 -6.49
N ASP A 96 -19.19 -10.19 -5.28
CA ASP A 96 -19.46 -9.27 -4.16
C ASP A 96 -18.22 -9.01 -3.30
N THR A 97 -17.04 -9.44 -3.73
CA THR A 97 -15.79 -9.35 -2.98
C THR A 97 -14.76 -8.53 -3.75
N ILE A 98 -13.98 -7.73 -3.05
CA ILE A 98 -12.80 -7.03 -3.58
C ILE A 98 -11.60 -7.28 -2.68
N ASP A 99 -10.47 -7.61 -3.30
CA ASP A 99 -9.22 -7.84 -2.60
C ASP A 99 -8.25 -6.67 -2.79
N LEU A 100 -7.97 -5.97 -1.69
CA LEU A 100 -7.08 -4.82 -1.62
C LEU A 100 -5.72 -5.17 -1.00
N HIS A 101 -5.46 -6.45 -0.70
CA HIS A 101 -4.20 -6.82 -0.09
C HIS A 101 -3.01 -6.52 -1.02
N GLY A 102 -1.90 -6.09 -0.44
CA GLY A 102 -0.70 -5.72 -1.20
C GLY A 102 -0.73 -4.30 -1.79
N LEU A 103 -1.86 -3.61 -1.73
CA LEU A 103 -1.93 -2.20 -2.09
C LEU A 103 -1.33 -1.31 -1.00
N PHE A 104 -0.84 -0.13 -1.39
CA PHE A 104 -0.60 0.96 -0.45
C PHE A 104 -1.93 1.55 0.01
N VAL A 105 -1.90 2.31 1.10
CA VAL A 105 -3.12 2.77 1.78
C VAL A 105 -3.95 3.66 0.86
N GLU A 106 -3.29 4.59 0.19
CA GLU A 106 -3.88 5.53 -0.75
C GLU A 106 -4.40 4.81 -2.00
N GLU A 107 -3.65 3.81 -2.50
CA GLU A 107 -4.08 2.96 -3.62
C GLU A 107 -5.34 2.16 -3.27
N ALA A 108 -5.42 1.62 -2.05
CA ALA A 108 -6.55 0.82 -1.57
C ALA A 108 -7.81 1.67 -1.38
N GLU A 109 -7.65 2.91 -0.92
CA GLU A 109 -8.71 3.89 -0.79
C GLU A 109 -9.36 4.20 -2.14
N ASP A 110 -8.57 4.63 -3.13
CA ASP A 110 -9.07 4.98 -4.47
C ASP A 110 -9.88 3.83 -5.09
N VAL A 111 -9.33 2.61 -4.97
CA VAL A 111 -9.97 1.39 -5.51
C VAL A 111 -11.26 1.06 -4.75
N LEU A 112 -11.28 1.21 -3.43
CA LEU A 112 -12.45 0.92 -2.62
C LEU A 112 -13.60 1.89 -2.91
N GLU A 113 -13.31 3.19 -2.97
CA GLU A 113 -14.32 4.22 -3.25
C GLU A 113 -15.00 3.97 -4.59
N GLU A 114 -14.21 3.69 -5.63
CA GLU A 114 -14.72 3.40 -6.96
C GLU A 114 -15.55 2.10 -6.96
N ARG A 115 -15.09 1.04 -6.30
CA ARG A 115 -15.84 -0.23 -6.21
C ARG A 115 -17.18 -0.04 -5.51
N ILE A 116 -17.22 0.71 -4.40
CA ILE A 116 -18.45 1.04 -3.67
C ILE A 116 -19.40 1.83 -4.56
N ARG A 117 -18.89 2.84 -5.28
CA ARG A 117 -19.68 3.65 -6.20
C ARG A 117 -20.35 2.79 -7.27
N VAL A 118 -19.58 1.91 -7.90
CA VAL A 118 -20.09 0.98 -8.92
C VAL A 118 -21.07 -0.03 -8.33
N ALA A 119 -20.79 -0.58 -7.14
CA ALA A 119 -21.68 -1.51 -6.44
C ALA A 119 -23.07 -0.93 -6.20
N ARG A 120 -23.10 0.30 -5.67
CA ARG A 120 -24.34 1.03 -5.40
C ARG A 120 -25.12 1.34 -6.68
N GLN A 121 -24.42 1.70 -7.76
CA GLN A 121 -25.06 1.92 -9.07
C GLN A 121 -25.70 0.64 -9.64
N ARG A 122 -25.14 -0.53 -9.32
CA ARG A 122 -25.67 -1.84 -9.70
C ARG A 122 -26.76 -2.36 -8.75
N GLY A 123 -27.05 -1.66 -7.66
CA GLY A 123 -28.01 -2.09 -6.65
C GLY A 123 -27.51 -3.28 -5.80
N GLU A 124 -26.20 -3.48 -5.71
CA GLU A 124 -25.62 -4.49 -4.81
C GLU A 124 -25.94 -4.13 -3.35
N SER A 125 -26.29 -5.13 -2.54
CA SER A 125 -26.67 -4.91 -1.13
C SER A 125 -25.47 -4.75 -0.20
N HIS A 126 -24.36 -5.40 -0.53
CA HIS A 126 -23.17 -5.44 0.32
C HIS A 126 -21.89 -5.64 -0.51
N LEU A 127 -20.75 -5.48 0.14
CA LEU A 127 -19.43 -5.73 -0.39
C LEU A 127 -18.54 -6.37 0.69
N HIS A 128 -17.83 -7.43 0.35
CA HIS A 128 -16.75 -7.97 1.17
C HIS A 128 -15.41 -7.38 0.72
N VAL A 129 -14.64 -6.84 1.66
CA VAL A 129 -13.36 -6.17 1.38
C VAL A 129 -12.24 -6.94 2.09
N ILE A 130 -11.34 -7.56 1.33
CA ILE A 130 -10.16 -8.23 1.88
C ILE A 130 -9.05 -7.18 2.03
N VAL A 131 -8.63 -6.95 3.28
CA VAL A 131 -7.58 -5.99 3.66
C VAL A 131 -6.24 -6.68 3.98
N GLY A 132 -6.22 -8.01 3.98
CA GLY A 132 -5.06 -8.84 4.27
C GLY A 132 -4.73 -8.91 5.76
N LYS A 133 -3.91 -9.87 6.19
CA LYS A 133 -3.57 -10.11 7.61
C LYS A 133 -2.41 -9.26 8.15
N GLY A 134 -1.78 -8.46 7.29
CA GLY A 134 -0.64 -7.62 7.65
C GLY A 134 0.74 -8.30 7.52
N ASN A 135 0.82 -9.59 7.17
CA ASN A 135 2.08 -10.35 7.12
C ASN A 135 3.20 -9.73 6.27
N HIS A 136 2.86 -9.03 5.18
CA HIS A 136 3.84 -8.42 4.26
C HIS A 136 3.95 -6.90 4.38
N SER A 137 3.26 -6.31 5.36
CA SER A 137 3.41 -4.90 5.64
C SER A 137 4.72 -4.65 6.41
N ARG A 138 5.34 -3.48 6.20
CA ARG A 138 6.49 -3.09 7.03
C ARG A 138 6.07 -3.08 8.50
N ASN A 139 6.74 -3.89 9.31
CA ASN A 139 6.47 -4.12 10.75
C ASN A 139 5.19 -4.90 11.07
N HIS A 140 4.62 -5.66 10.12
CA HIS A 140 3.39 -6.45 10.32
C HIS A 140 2.16 -5.61 10.72
N VAL A 141 2.15 -4.32 10.40
CA VAL A 141 1.03 -3.41 10.67
C VAL A 141 0.00 -3.44 9.53
N GLN A 142 -1.20 -3.91 9.83
CA GLN A 142 -2.35 -3.87 8.92
C GLN A 142 -2.87 -2.43 8.73
N LYS A 143 -2.22 -1.66 7.85
CA LYS A 143 -2.56 -0.24 7.60
C LYS A 143 -3.81 -0.03 6.73
N ILE A 144 -4.17 -1.00 5.90
CA ILE A 144 -5.32 -0.89 5.00
C ILE A 144 -6.63 -0.93 5.80
N LYS A 145 -6.73 -1.83 6.80
CA LYS A 145 -7.92 -1.96 7.65
C LYS A 145 -8.43 -0.62 8.20
N PRO A 146 -7.65 0.16 8.97
CA PRO A 146 -8.15 1.42 9.52
C PRO A 146 -8.56 2.42 8.44
N ARG A 147 -7.93 2.38 7.26
CA ARG A 147 -8.34 3.26 6.15
C ARG A 147 -9.67 2.84 5.52
N VAL A 148 -9.90 1.55 5.30
CA VAL A 148 -11.19 1.02 4.80
C VAL A 148 -12.32 1.38 5.77
N GLU A 149 -12.09 1.20 7.08
CA GLU A 149 -13.04 1.61 8.10
C GLU A 149 -13.33 3.12 8.07
N GLN A 150 -12.30 3.94 7.81
CA GLN A 150 -12.46 5.39 7.66
C GLN A 150 -13.32 5.75 6.44
N VAL A 151 -13.05 5.17 5.28
CA VAL A 151 -13.85 5.38 4.06
C VAL A 151 -15.31 5.00 4.31
N CYS A 152 -15.57 3.88 4.99
CA CYS A 152 -16.94 3.49 5.33
C CYS A 152 -17.64 4.53 6.21
N ARG A 153 -16.96 5.07 7.22
CA ARG A 153 -17.50 6.15 8.07
C ARG A 153 -17.76 7.43 7.28
N GLU A 154 -16.84 7.82 6.41
CA GLU A 154 -16.94 9.00 5.54
C GLU A 154 -18.14 8.90 4.58
N LEU A 155 -18.43 7.70 4.08
CA LEU A 155 -19.56 7.42 3.20
C LEU A 155 -20.87 7.09 3.94
N GLY A 156 -20.88 7.10 5.27
CA GLY A 156 -22.05 6.76 6.10
C GLY A 156 -22.48 5.30 5.99
N LEU A 157 -21.56 4.40 5.66
CA LEU A 157 -21.80 2.97 5.48
C LEU A 157 -21.54 2.22 6.78
N GLN A 158 -22.44 1.30 7.11
CA GLN A 158 -22.24 0.36 8.21
C GLN A 158 -21.30 -0.75 7.76
N TYR A 159 -20.38 -1.15 8.64
CA TYR A 159 -19.42 -2.20 8.35
C TYR A 159 -19.17 -3.09 9.58
N ARG A 160 -18.74 -4.33 9.34
CA ARG A 160 -18.34 -5.27 10.38
C ARG A 160 -17.06 -5.97 9.95
N THR A 161 -16.08 -6.02 10.86
CA THR A 161 -14.89 -6.84 10.63
C THR A 161 -15.23 -8.31 10.87
N GLU A 162 -14.86 -9.16 9.91
CA GLU A 162 -14.88 -10.60 10.08
C GLU A 162 -13.57 -11.01 10.79
N GLU A 163 -13.67 -11.39 12.07
CA GLU A 163 -12.51 -11.79 12.86
C GLU A 163 -11.84 -13.02 12.23
N ASN A 164 -10.50 -12.98 12.09
CA ASN A 164 -9.59 -14.04 11.59
C ASN A 164 -9.31 -14.11 10.07
N GLU A 165 -10.07 -13.43 9.22
CA GLU A 165 -9.84 -13.51 7.75
C GLU A 165 -9.15 -12.29 7.15
N GLY A 166 -9.07 -11.18 7.88
CA GLY A 166 -8.61 -9.92 7.29
C GLY A 166 -9.60 -9.40 6.26
N ARG A 167 -10.90 -9.54 6.56
CA ARG A 167 -12.02 -9.14 5.70
C ARG A 167 -12.96 -8.21 6.46
N ILE A 168 -13.54 -7.25 5.75
CA ILE A 168 -14.57 -6.34 6.23
C ILE A 168 -15.82 -6.52 5.38
N PHE A 169 -16.95 -6.78 6.02
CA PHE A 169 -18.26 -6.68 5.41
C PHE A 169 -18.73 -5.22 5.41
N VAL A 170 -19.17 -4.71 4.28
CA VAL A 170 -19.71 -3.36 4.11
C VAL A 170 -21.15 -3.43 3.61
N ASN A 171 -22.08 -2.81 4.34
CA ASN A 171 -23.47 -2.67 3.91
C ASN A 171 -23.63 -1.43 3.02
N LEU A 172 -24.06 -1.64 1.79
CA LEU A 172 -24.20 -0.59 0.77
C LEU A 172 -25.58 0.09 0.77
N GLN A 173 -26.54 -0.46 1.51
CA GLN A 173 -27.93 0.02 1.55
C GLN A 173 -28.18 1.13 2.59
N GLY A 174 -27.19 1.47 3.42
CA GLY A 174 -27.28 2.58 4.38
C GLY A 174 -28.19 2.31 5.59
N GLY A 175 -28.52 1.04 5.89
CA GLY A 175 -29.27 0.61 7.06
C GLY A 175 -28.42 -0.16 8.09
N ASP A 176 -28.96 -0.38 9.29
CA ASP A 176 -28.28 -1.13 10.36
C ASP A 176 -27.94 -2.57 9.95
N VAL A 177 -26.72 -3.01 10.23
CA VAL A 177 -26.28 -4.42 10.07
C VAL A 177 -26.69 -5.25 11.29
N HIS A 178 -27.96 -5.62 11.37
CA HIS A 178 -28.46 -6.44 12.49
C HIS A 178 -28.00 -7.90 12.44
N GLU A 179 -27.74 -8.45 11.25
CA GLU A 179 -27.17 -9.78 11.05
C GLU A 179 -26.15 -9.76 9.91
N MET A 180 -25.01 -10.42 10.12
CA MET A 180 -23.96 -10.56 9.12
C MET A 180 -24.38 -11.69 8.17
N PRO A 181 -24.48 -11.47 6.85
CA PRO A 181 -24.73 -12.57 5.92
C PRO A 181 -23.58 -13.58 5.99
N PRO A 182 -23.85 -14.85 5.66
CA PRO A 182 -22.80 -15.87 5.66
C PRO A 182 -21.67 -15.45 4.71
N PRO A 183 -20.41 -15.78 5.03
CA PRO A 183 -19.28 -15.43 4.18
C PRO A 183 -19.49 -15.98 2.76
N PRO A 184 -19.07 -15.25 1.72
CA PRO A 184 -19.21 -15.69 0.33
C PRO A 184 -18.56 -17.05 0.15
N GLN A 185 -19.30 -17.94 -0.51
CA GLN A 185 -18.87 -19.31 -0.79
C GLN A 185 -17.75 -19.24 -1.81
N ALA A 186 -16.52 -19.56 -1.41
CA ALA A 186 -15.43 -19.76 -2.37
C ALA A 186 -15.81 -20.88 -3.36
N PRO A 187 -15.39 -20.81 -4.64
CA PRO A 187 -15.64 -21.87 -5.60
C PRO A 187 -15.19 -23.22 -5.03
N SER A 188 -16.14 -24.15 -4.87
CA SER A 188 -15.86 -25.49 -4.39
C SER A 188 -15.00 -26.21 -5.43
N TYR A 189 -13.70 -26.37 -5.13
CA TYR A 189 -12.85 -27.25 -5.90
C TYR A 189 -13.26 -28.69 -5.58
N GLY A 190 -13.85 -29.37 -6.56
CA GLY A 190 -14.40 -30.70 -6.40
C GLY A 190 -13.35 -31.75 -6.04
N GLY A 191 -13.68 -32.55 -5.02
CA GLY A 191 -13.47 -34.00 -5.05
C GLY A 191 -12.41 -34.59 -4.11
N TYR A 192 -12.86 -35.16 -2.98
CA TYR A 192 -12.52 -36.53 -2.54
C TYR A 192 -13.59 -37.00 -1.53
N PRO A 193 -14.30 -38.12 -1.74
CA PRO A 193 -15.29 -38.63 -0.80
C PRO A 193 -14.59 -39.47 0.28
N GLY A 194 -14.72 -39.09 1.55
CA GLY A 194 -14.08 -39.78 2.66
C GLY A 194 -14.80 -39.58 3.99
N GLN A 195 -15.81 -40.43 4.21
CA GLN A 195 -16.12 -41.14 5.45
C GLN A 195 -16.45 -40.37 6.76
N HIS A 196 -17.67 -40.66 7.22
CA HIS A 196 -18.30 -40.40 8.52
C HIS A 196 -17.41 -40.49 9.78
N GLY A 197 -17.73 -39.63 10.75
CA GLY A 197 -17.83 -40.01 12.17
C GLY A 197 -17.08 -39.11 13.16
N GLY A 198 -17.76 -38.68 14.23
CA GLY A 198 -17.08 -38.34 15.49
C GLY A 198 -17.56 -37.09 16.22
N GLN A 199 -18.33 -37.32 17.27
CA GLN A 199 -18.80 -36.38 18.29
C GLN A 199 -17.73 -36.20 19.41
N HIS A 200 -17.96 -35.25 20.34
CA HIS A 200 -17.20 -34.91 21.58
C HIS A 200 -16.01 -33.94 21.37
N GLY A 201 -15.71 -32.93 22.18
CA GLY A 201 -16.15 -32.48 23.51
C GLY A 201 -14.92 -31.97 24.30
N GLY A 202 -14.98 -30.78 24.91
CA GLY A 202 -14.20 -30.43 26.12
C GLY A 202 -12.83 -29.70 25.99
N GLN A 203 -12.84 -28.42 26.38
CA GLN A 203 -12.09 -27.81 27.50
C GLN A 203 -10.54 -27.75 27.58
N HIS A 204 -10.08 -26.49 27.75
CA HIS A 204 -9.03 -25.96 28.64
C HIS A 204 -7.51 -26.04 28.32
N HIS A 205 -6.97 -24.81 28.16
CA HIS A 205 -5.77 -24.20 28.77
C HIS A 205 -4.49 -25.02 29.00
N GLY A 206 -3.41 -24.55 28.37
CA GLY A 206 -2.03 -24.71 28.83
C GLY A 206 -1.17 -23.57 28.29
N GLY A 207 -0.67 -22.69 29.17
CA GLY A 207 0.25 -21.62 28.83
C GLY A 207 1.72 -22.03 28.98
N GLN A 208 2.62 -21.31 28.31
CA GLN A 208 4.02 -21.12 28.72
C GLN A 208 4.63 -19.89 28.03
N PRO A 209 5.75 -19.34 28.56
CA PRO A 209 6.07 -17.92 28.48
C PRO A 209 7.34 -17.61 27.67
N GLN A 210 7.68 -16.31 27.65
CA GLN A 210 9.03 -15.75 27.62
C GLN A 210 9.65 -15.50 26.22
N HIS A 211 9.87 -14.23 25.88
CA HIS A 211 11.17 -13.56 26.03
C HIS A 211 11.13 -12.16 25.42
N GLY A 212 11.68 -11.20 26.17
CA GLY A 212 11.87 -9.83 25.73
C GLY A 212 13.00 -9.74 24.70
N GLY A 213 12.78 -8.93 23.67
CA GLY A 213 13.78 -8.50 22.72
C GLY A 213 13.60 -7.01 22.46
N GLN A 214 14.56 -6.22 22.94
CA GLN A 214 14.72 -4.81 22.60
C GLN A 214 14.84 -4.66 21.08
N GLN A 215 14.01 -3.80 20.48
CA GLN A 215 14.14 -3.39 19.09
C GLN A 215 14.33 -1.88 18.99
N HIS A 216 15.49 -1.54 18.42
CA HIS A 216 15.84 -0.21 17.93
C HIS A 216 14.81 0.24 16.88
N GLY A 217 14.17 1.38 17.13
CA GLY A 217 13.19 1.98 16.25
C GLY A 217 13.85 2.66 15.04
N GLY A 218 13.76 2.02 13.87
CA GLY A 218 13.93 2.66 12.57
C GLY A 218 12.62 3.34 12.17
N GLN A 219 12.52 4.63 12.52
CA GLN A 219 11.32 5.45 12.35
C GLN A 219 10.94 5.69 10.88
N GLN A 220 9.63 5.81 10.71
CA GLN A 220 8.91 6.26 9.53
C GLN A 220 9.50 7.56 8.96
N HIS A 221 10.12 7.50 7.78
CA HIS A 221 10.60 8.69 7.08
C HIS A 221 9.93 8.95 5.73
N HIS A 222 8.99 8.11 5.27
CA HIS A 222 8.43 8.31 3.92
C HIS A 222 7.43 9.46 3.79
N GLY A 223 6.57 9.70 4.79
CA GLY A 223 5.64 10.84 4.74
C GLY A 223 6.35 12.18 4.94
N GLN A 224 7.19 12.26 5.98
CA GLN A 224 7.88 13.50 6.34
C GLN A 224 8.94 13.93 5.30
N GLN A 225 9.57 12.98 4.60
CA GLN A 225 10.54 13.30 3.55
C GLN A 225 9.87 13.69 2.22
N GLN A 226 8.61 13.31 2.00
CA GLN A 226 7.85 13.75 0.83
C GLN A 226 7.42 15.21 0.98
N ASP A 227 6.90 15.60 2.15
CA ASP A 227 6.56 16.99 2.48
C ASP A 227 7.79 17.92 2.40
N ASN A 228 8.92 17.51 2.98
CA ASN A 228 10.15 18.31 2.95
C ASN A 228 10.67 18.52 1.52
N ASN A 229 10.60 17.49 0.66
CA ASN A 229 11.05 17.59 -0.73
C ASN A 229 10.14 18.51 -1.56
N ASP A 230 8.83 18.49 -1.30
CA ASP A 230 7.85 19.33 -2.00
C ASP A 230 7.98 20.81 -1.57
N GLU A 231 8.33 21.07 -0.31
CA GLU A 231 8.65 22.42 0.17
C GLU A 231 9.95 22.95 -0.47
N ILE A 232 10.99 22.12 -0.55
CA ILE A 232 12.24 22.44 -1.26
C ILE A 232 11.96 22.77 -2.74
N GLU A 233 11.13 21.97 -3.41
CA GLU A 233 10.73 22.24 -4.79
C GLU A 233 10.05 23.61 -4.95
N GLN A 234 9.15 23.96 -4.02
CA GLN A 234 8.51 25.27 -4.01
C GLN A 234 9.51 26.41 -3.77
N MET A 235 10.51 26.21 -2.92
CA MET A 235 11.55 27.21 -2.68
C MET A 235 12.42 27.45 -3.92
N VAL A 236 12.85 26.38 -4.61
CA VAL A 236 13.63 26.49 -5.85
C VAL A 236 12.81 27.22 -6.93
N LYS A 237 11.52 26.86 -7.10
CA LYS A 237 10.60 27.52 -8.04
C LYS A 237 10.41 29.02 -7.75
N LYS A 238 10.34 29.42 -6.48
CA LYS A 238 10.13 30.83 -6.07
C LYS A 238 11.43 31.65 -6.07
N GLY A 239 12.58 31.01 -5.85
CA GLY A 239 13.90 31.64 -5.76
C GLY A 239 14.57 31.88 -7.11
N LEU A 240 14.45 30.94 -8.06
CA LEU A 240 15.08 31.01 -9.38
C LEU A 240 14.74 32.30 -10.15
N PRO A 241 13.47 32.76 -10.22
CA PRO A 241 13.12 33.99 -10.94
C PRO A 241 13.71 35.24 -10.29
N LYS A 242 13.85 35.24 -8.96
CA LYS A 242 14.43 36.37 -8.21
C LYS A 242 15.93 36.47 -8.45
N LEU A 243 16.65 35.34 -8.41
CA LEU A 243 18.09 35.29 -8.68
C LEU A 243 18.40 35.67 -10.14
N LEU A 244 17.64 35.12 -11.10
CA LEU A 244 17.78 35.46 -12.52
C LEU A 244 17.44 36.93 -12.82
N LYS A 245 16.48 37.52 -12.11
CA LYS A 245 16.15 38.95 -12.22
C LYS A 245 17.23 39.83 -11.58
N MET A 246 17.84 39.38 -10.49
CA MET A 246 18.93 40.08 -9.82
C MET A 246 20.21 40.08 -10.69
N LEU A 247 20.51 38.97 -11.36
CA LEU A 247 21.61 38.87 -12.33
C LEU A 247 21.37 39.72 -13.59
N LYS A 248 20.11 39.86 -14.05
CA LYS A 248 19.76 40.75 -15.18
C LYS A 248 19.82 42.26 -14.85
N CYS A 249 19.77 42.64 -13.58
CA CYS A 249 19.95 44.04 -13.17
C CYS A 249 21.43 44.47 -13.09
N CYS A 250 22.38 43.56 -13.28
CA CYS A 250 23.82 43.85 -13.25
C CYS A 250 24.48 43.88 -14.64
N THR A 251 23.69 43.88 -15.72
CA THR A 251 24.21 43.90 -17.10
C THR A 251 23.54 44.99 -17.96
N VAL A 252 23.57 46.24 -17.51
CA VAL A 252 23.53 47.42 -18.40
C VAL A 252 24.37 48.51 -17.74
N MET A 253 25.60 48.72 -18.24
CA MET A 253 26.27 50.01 -18.21
C MET A 253 25.91 50.77 -19.49
#